data_AF-A0A8K0CHY2-F1
#
_entry.id   AF-A0A8K0CHY2-F1
#
_cell.length_a   1.000
_cell.length_b   1.000
_cell.length_c   1.000
_cell.angle_alpha   90.00
_cell.angle_beta   90.00
_cell.angle_gamma   90.00
#
_symmetry.space_group_name_H-M   'P 1'
#
loop_
_entity.id
_entity.type
_entity.pdbx_description
1 polymer ?
#
loop_
_entity_poly.entity_id
_entity_poly.type
_entity_poly.pdbx_seq_one_letter_code
_entity_poly.pdbx_strand_id
1 'polypeptide(L)'
;MVENLMKSGEREKNVSNRILISPQQVPDFVKQEFRELFSPTAKNFFRIFNISTNFLTEDIDCWETHEKYKFGRQAVPNLNSDTA
;
A
#
# COMPACT_ATOMS: atom_id res chain seq x y z
N MET A 1 -19.45 -25.18 27.22
CA MET A 1 -18.19 -25.11 26.44
C MET A 1 -18.50 -24.68 25.01
N VAL A 2 -18.77 -23.40 24.75
CA VAL A 2 -18.94 -22.88 23.39
C VAL A 2 -18.45 -21.43 23.33
N GLU A 3 -17.17 -21.19 23.61
CA GLU A 3 -16.57 -19.84 23.42
C GLU A 3 -15.29 -19.86 22.56
N ASN A 4 -14.78 -21.03 22.18
CA ASN A 4 -13.49 -21.12 21.46
C ASN A 4 -13.60 -21.26 19.93
N LEU A 5 -14.81 -21.32 19.35
CA LEU A 5 -14.96 -21.55 17.91
C LEU A 5 -15.08 -20.27 17.06
N MET A 6 -15.38 -19.11 17.66
CA MET A 6 -15.52 -17.85 16.89
C MET A 6 -14.20 -17.12 16.63
N LYS A 7 -13.09 -17.47 17.31
CA LYS A 7 -11.79 -16.80 17.14
C LYS A 7 -10.90 -17.37 16.02
N SER A 8 -11.28 -18.47 15.37
CA SER A 8 -10.48 -19.07 14.30
C SER A 8 -10.73 -18.44 12.93
N GLY A 9 -11.98 -18.06 12.62
CA GLY A 9 -12.36 -17.50 11.31
C GLY A 9 -11.83 -16.10 11.02
N GLU A 10 -11.54 -15.28 12.04
CA GLU A 10 -10.94 -13.95 11.87
C GLU A 10 -9.43 -13.98 11.62
N ARG A 11 -8.72 -15.03 12.09
CA ARG A 11 -7.26 -15.14 11.91
C ARG A 11 -6.89 -15.49 10.47
N GLU A 12 -7.72 -16.24 9.76
CA GLU A 12 -7.43 -16.72 8.40
C GLU A 12 -7.62 -15.62 7.33
N LYS A 13 -8.59 -14.70 7.50
CA LYS A 13 -8.78 -13.56 6.60
C LYS A 13 -7.61 -12.55 6.63
N ASN A 14 -6.74 -12.63 7.63
CA ASN A 14 -5.68 -11.65 7.89
C ASN A 14 -4.28 -12.16 7.49
N VAL A 15 -4.19 -13.22 6.66
CA VAL A 15 -2.91 -13.72 6.15
C VAL A 15 -2.47 -12.94 4.91
N SER A 16 -3.42 -12.56 4.04
CA SER A 16 -3.15 -11.81 2.80
C SER A 16 -2.55 -10.42 3.03
N ASN A 17 -2.72 -9.85 4.23
CA ASN A 17 -2.20 -8.54 4.60
C ASN A 17 -0.85 -8.61 5.35
N ARG A 18 -0.24 -9.79 5.46
CA ARG A 18 1.03 -9.95 6.17
C ARG A 18 2.20 -9.73 5.26
N ILE A 19 3.17 -8.99 5.75
CA ILE A 19 4.48 -8.88 5.15
C ILE A 19 5.25 -10.16 5.47
N LEU A 20 5.55 -10.95 4.43
CA LEU A 20 6.30 -12.20 4.56
C LEU A 20 7.80 -11.90 4.47
N ILE A 21 8.45 -11.77 5.63
CA ILE A 21 9.90 -11.57 5.76
C ILE A 21 10.50 -12.64 6.68
N SER A 22 11.71 -13.11 6.36
CA SER A 22 12.44 -14.02 7.25
C SER A 22 13.01 -13.27 8.47
N PRO A 23 13.27 -13.94 9.60
CA PRO A 23 13.89 -13.31 10.77
C PRO A 23 15.22 -12.61 10.45
N GLN A 24 15.99 -13.15 9.50
CA GLN A 24 17.26 -12.57 9.07
C GLN A 24 17.09 -11.27 8.28
N GLN A 25 15.92 -11.07 7.64
CA GLN A 25 15.59 -9.86 6.86
C GLN A 25 15.01 -8.74 7.72
N VAL A 26 14.54 -9.03 8.94
CA VAL A 26 13.92 -8.02 9.82
C VAL A 26 14.84 -6.82 10.07
N PRO A 27 16.14 -6.96 10.40
CA PRO A 27 16.99 -5.81 10.70
C PRO A 27 17.16 -4.85 9.52
N ASP A 28 17.13 -5.37 8.29
CA ASP A 28 17.23 -4.55 7.08
C ASP A 28 15.87 -3.99 6.69
N PHE A 29 14.80 -4.77 6.85
CA PHE A 29 13.43 -4.35 6.57
C PHE A 29 13.02 -3.14 7.43
N VAL A 30 13.32 -3.12 8.73
CA VAL A 30 12.96 -2.01 9.62
C VAL A 30 13.70 -0.71 9.32
N LYS A 31 14.78 -0.76 8.54
CA LYS A 31 15.53 0.43 8.11
C LYS A 31 15.00 1.00 6.79
N GLN A 32 14.18 0.26 6.06
CA GLN A 32 13.64 0.71 4.78
C GLN A 32 12.62 1.82 4.99
N GLU A 33 12.72 2.87 4.20
CA GLU A 33 11.66 3.86 4.16
C GLU A 33 10.44 3.31 3.41
N PHE A 34 9.24 3.75 3.74
CA PHE A 34 8.00 3.26 3.11
C PHE A 34 8.02 3.37 1.58
N ARG A 35 8.66 4.42 1.04
CA ARG A 35 8.87 4.62 -0.40
C ARG A 35 9.73 3.54 -1.07
N GLU A 36 10.58 2.87 -0.30
CA GLU A 36 11.48 1.82 -0.79
C GLU A 36 10.72 0.51 -1.05
N LEU A 37 9.62 0.29 -0.31
CA LEU A 37 8.73 -0.86 -0.44
C LEU A 37 7.93 -0.87 -1.76
N PHE A 38 7.90 0.24 -2.48
CA PHE A 38 7.20 0.32 -3.76
C PHE A 38 7.90 -0.47 -4.86
N SER A 39 7.09 -1.22 -5.62
CA SER A 39 7.55 -1.86 -6.85
C SER A 39 8.08 -0.82 -7.85
N PRO A 40 8.98 -1.20 -8.77
CA PRO A 40 9.42 -0.31 -9.84
C PRO A 40 8.26 0.30 -10.63
N THR A 41 7.19 -0.49 -10.86
CA THR A 41 5.96 -0.04 -11.52
C THR A 41 5.27 1.09 -10.75
N ALA A 42 5.10 0.93 -9.43
CA ALA A 42 4.49 1.96 -8.58
C ALA A 42 5.34 3.24 -8.55
N LYS A 43 6.67 3.12 -8.44
CA LYS A 43 7.59 4.26 -8.52
C LYS A 43 7.48 4.98 -9.85
N ASN A 44 7.37 4.25 -10.96
CA ASN A 44 7.20 4.83 -12.28
C ASN A 44 5.87 5.58 -12.43
N PHE A 45 4.77 5.04 -11.89
CA PHE A 45 3.47 5.72 -11.86
C PHE A 45 3.56 7.08 -11.16
N PHE A 46 4.06 7.13 -9.91
CA PHE A 46 4.18 8.39 -9.18
C PHE A 46 5.05 9.41 -9.91
N ARG A 47 6.12 8.96 -10.57
CA ARG A 47 7.01 9.79 -11.37
C ARG A 47 6.31 10.39 -12.61
N ILE A 48 5.65 9.57 -13.43
CA ILE A 48 5.00 10.02 -14.67
C ILE A 48 3.93 11.06 -14.37
N PHE A 49 3.19 10.87 -13.28
CA PHE A 49 2.09 11.75 -12.89
C PHE A 49 2.51 12.91 -11.97
N ASN A 50 3.80 13.05 -11.66
CA ASN A 50 4.32 14.04 -10.73
C ASN A 50 3.53 14.10 -9.40
N ILE A 51 3.27 12.91 -8.85
CA ILE A 51 2.58 12.70 -7.58
C ILE A 51 3.63 12.60 -6.49
N SER A 52 3.61 13.56 -5.56
CA SER A 52 4.46 13.49 -4.36
C SER A 52 4.07 12.29 -3.52
N THR A 53 5.06 11.57 -2.99
CA THR A 53 4.88 10.46 -2.05
C THR A 53 4.89 10.90 -0.59
N ASN A 54 4.95 12.21 -0.30
CA ASN A 54 5.01 12.72 1.07
C ASN A 54 3.75 12.38 1.89
N PHE A 55 2.58 12.31 1.24
CA PHE A 55 1.34 11.95 1.92
C PHE A 55 1.37 10.55 2.55
N LEU A 56 2.29 9.68 2.13
CA LEU A 56 2.42 8.33 2.67
C LEU A 56 2.92 8.29 4.12
N THR A 57 3.48 9.38 4.62
CA THR A 57 3.86 9.52 6.03
C THR A 57 2.73 10.16 6.85
N GLU A 58 1.64 10.57 6.22
CA GLU A 58 0.45 11.09 6.87
C GLU A 58 -0.52 9.95 7.21
N ASP A 59 -1.41 10.20 8.16
CA ASP A 59 -2.51 9.28 8.50
C ASP A 59 -3.32 8.94 7.24
N ILE A 60 -3.74 7.68 7.10
CA ILE A 60 -4.51 7.21 5.95
C ILE A 60 -5.81 8.00 5.78
N ASP A 61 -6.41 8.44 6.88
CA ASP A 61 -7.63 9.25 6.86
C ASP A 61 -7.40 10.64 6.24
N CYS A 62 -6.15 11.13 6.23
CA CYS A 62 -5.78 12.39 5.60
C CYS A 62 -5.55 12.27 4.09
N TRP A 63 -5.36 11.06 3.55
CA TRP A 63 -4.99 10.87 2.14
C TRP A 63 -6.05 11.41 1.18
N GLU A 64 -7.32 11.22 1.50
CA GLU A 64 -8.46 11.74 0.73
C GLU A 64 -8.57 13.28 0.77
N THR A 65 -7.72 13.98 1.52
CA THR A 65 -7.63 15.44 1.48
C THR A 65 -6.49 15.91 0.56
N HIS A 66 -5.50 15.06 0.30
CA HIS A 66 -4.30 15.40 -0.45
C HIS A 66 -4.56 15.44 -1.97
N GLU A 67 -4.41 16.61 -2.60
CA GLU A 67 -4.75 16.81 -4.02
C GLU A 67 -4.00 15.87 -4.97
N LYS A 68 -2.72 15.63 -4.71
CA LYS A 68 -1.90 14.72 -5.52
C LYS A 68 -2.35 13.25 -5.42
N TYR A 69 -2.86 12.83 -4.26
CA TYR A 69 -3.42 11.49 -4.09
C TYR A 69 -4.72 11.36 -4.89
N LYS A 70 -5.61 12.35 -4.79
CA LYS A 70 -6.85 12.42 -5.59
C LYS A 70 -6.57 12.34 -7.09
N PHE A 71 -5.61 13.14 -7.55
CA PHE A 71 -5.19 13.14 -8.95
C PHE A 71 -4.72 11.75 -9.40
N GLY A 72 -3.87 11.08 -8.60
CA GLY A 72 -3.44 9.72 -8.89
C GLY A 72 -4.59 8.73 -9.01
N ARG A 73 -5.56 8.76 -8.08
CA ARG A 73 -6.75 7.89 -8.15
C ARG A 73 -7.59 8.13 -9.39
N GLN A 74 -7.71 9.38 -9.84
CA GLN A 74 -8.45 9.74 -11.06
C GLN A 74 -7.70 9.38 -12.35
N ALA A 75 -6.37 9.37 -12.32
CA ALA A 75 -5.55 9.02 -13.48
C ALA A 75 -5.59 7.52 -13.81
N VAL A 76 -5.70 6.64 -12.80
CA VAL A 76 -5.65 5.19 -12.99
C VAL A 76 -6.72 4.65 -13.96
N PRO A 77 -8.02 5.03 -13.85
CA PRO A 77 -9.03 4.62 -14.83
C PRO A 77 -8.72 5.05 -16.27
N ASN A 78 -8.10 6.22 -16.44
CA ASN A 78 -7.78 6.79 -17.75
C ASN A 78 -6.53 6.18 -18.40
N LEU A 79 -5.73 5.41 -17.65
CA LEU A 79 -4.60 4.67 -18.22
C LEU A 79 -5.03 3.50 -19.10
N ASN A 80 -6.23 2.96 -18.89
CA ASN A 80 -6.77 1.85 -19.69
C ASN A 80 -7.50 2.32 -20.95
N SER A 81 -7.86 3.59 -21.05
CA SER A 81 -8.62 4.14 -22.18
C SER A 81 -7.77 4.49 -23.40
N ASP A 82 -6.44 4.54 -23.26
CA ASP A 82 -5.51 4.85 -24.37
C ASP A 82 -4.97 3.59 -25.09
N THR A 83 -5.47 2.41 -24.74
CA THR A 83 -5.29 1.16 -25.50
C THR A 83 -6.57 0.83 -26.27
N ALA A 84 -6.82 1.55 -27.37
CA ALA A 84 -7.77 1.19 -28.42
C ALA A 84 -7.17 1.49 -29.79
#